data_AF-A0A8D4VPL3-F1
#
_entry.id   AF-A0A8D4VPL3-F1
#
_cell.length_a   1.000
_cell.length_b   1.000
_cell.length_c   1.000
_cell.angle_alpha   90.00
_cell.angle_beta   90.00
_cell.angle_gamma   90.00
#
_symmetry.space_group_name_H-M   'P 1'
#
loop_
_entity.id
_entity.type
_entity.pdbx_description
1 polymer ?
#
loop_
_entity_poly.entity_id
_entity_poly.type
_entity_poly.pdbx_seq_one_letter_code
_entity_poly.pdbx_strand_id
1 'polypeptide(L)' 'MAEQKDPKPKAAEKAPGLRVTAKREGFRRAGWNWSTAPIELPAANFSKEEIAALRAEPMLVVEDIEIAAEV' A
#
# COMPACT_ATOMS: atom_id res chain seq x y z
N MET A 1 9.23 -1.61 -20.07
CA MET A 1 7.92 -1.26 -19.47
C MET A 1 7.76 -2.05 -18.18
N ALA A 2 8.33 -1.53 -17.10
CA ALA A 2 8.03 -1.89 -15.72
C ALA A 2 8.52 -0.69 -14.91
N GLU A 3 7.68 0.34 -14.88
CA GLU A 3 7.98 1.58 -14.18
C GLU A 3 7.83 1.30 -12.69
N GLN A 4 8.94 0.92 -12.05
CA GLN A 4 9.05 1.01 -10.60
C GLN A 4 8.97 2.50 -10.27
N LYS A 5 7.78 2.95 -9.88
CA LYS A 5 7.60 4.27 -9.28
C LYS A 5 8.30 4.22 -7.93
N ASP A 6 9.50 4.76 -7.86
CA ASP A 6 10.12 5.17 -6.59
C ASP A 6 9.14 6.08 -5.83
N PRO A 7 8.59 5.69 -4.67
CA PRO A 7 7.93 6.65 -3.82
C PRO A 7 9.00 7.30 -2.96
N LYS A 8 9.38 8.53 -3.32
CA LYS A 8 10.21 9.38 -2.46
C LYS A 8 9.35 9.85 -1.27
N PRO A 9 9.66 9.44 -0.03
CA PRO A 9 8.84 9.80 1.11
C PRO A 9 9.16 11.25 1.49
N LYS A 10 8.19 12.14 1.37
CA LYS A 10 8.24 13.45 2.03
C LYS A 10 6.84 13.86 2.49
N ALA A 11 6.54 13.52 3.74
CA ALA A 11 5.73 14.28 4.71
C ALA A 11 5.40 13.32 5.88
N ALA A 12 6.17 13.35 6.97
CA ALA A 12 6.01 14.24 8.13
C ALA A 12 5.18 13.61 9.26
N GLU A 13 5.92 13.07 10.24
CA GLU A 13 5.71 12.99 11.70
C GLU A 13 4.53 12.20 12.32
N LYS A 14 3.37 12.03 11.69
CA LYS A 14 2.37 10.97 12.00
C LYS A 14 1.46 10.82 10.79
N ALA A 15 1.76 9.87 9.91
CA ALA A 15 1.06 9.75 8.63
C ALA A 15 0.13 8.53 8.63
N PRO A 16 -1.08 8.65 8.02
CA PRO A 16 -1.89 7.49 7.73
C PRO A 16 -1.12 6.57 6.78
N GLY A 17 -0.82 5.38 7.25
CA GLY A 17 -0.32 4.24 6.50
C GLY A 17 -1.45 3.31 6.08
N LEU A 18 -1.18 2.50 5.07
CA LEU A 18 -2.00 1.40 4.63
C LEU A 18 -1.18 0.13 4.77
N ARG A 19 -1.69 -0.81 5.56
CA ARG A 19 -1.22 -2.17 5.60
C ARG A 19 -2.04 -2.98 4.62
N VAL A 20 -1.38 -3.52 3.60
CA VAL A 20 -2.03 -4.34 2.59
C VAL A 20 -1.47 -5.76 2.66
N THR A 21 -2.36 -6.73 2.82
CA THR A 21 -2.01 -8.16 2.87
C THR A 21 -2.83 -8.91 1.82
N ALA A 22 -2.19 -9.67 0.95
CA ALA A 22 -2.93 -10.53 0.02
C ALA A 22 -3.27 -11.87 0.66
N LYS A 23 -4.47 -12.37 0.40
CA LYS A 23 -4.83 -13.75 0.77
C LYS A 23 -4.12 -14.79 -0.11
N ARG A 24 -3.63 -14.37 -1.27
CA ARG A 24 -2.94 -15.20 -2.25
C ARG A 24 -1.57 -14.63 -2.54
N GLU A 25 -0.57 -15.49 -2.55
CA GLU A 25 0.80 -15.11 -2.90
C GLU A 25 0.90 -14.70 -4.39
N GLY A 26 1.64 -13.61 -4.65
CA GLY A 26 1.87 -13.11 -6.01
C GLY A 26 0.69 -12.39 -6.66
N PHE A 27 -0.26 -11.88 -5.87
CA PHE A 27 -1.39 -11.11 -6.38
C PHE A 27 -0.92 -9.75 -6.92
N ARG A 28 -1.47 -9.28 -8.05
CA ARG A 28 -1.05 -8.00 -8.64
C ARG A 28 -2.23 -7.04 -8.77
N ARG A 29 -2.14 -5.88 -8.13
CA ARG A 29 -3.19 -4.84 -8.16
C ARG A 29 -2.60 -3.47 -7.94
N ALA A 30 -3.17 -2.45 -8.59
CA ALA A 30 -2.66 -1.08 -8.56
C ALA A 30 -1.18 -0.96 -9.00
N GLY A 31 -0.69 -1.88 -9.84
CA GLY A 31 0.73 -1.92 -10.23
C GLY A 31 1.67 -2.48 -9.16
N TRP A 32 1.16 -2.85 -7.99
CA TRP A 32 1.91 -3.48 -6.91
C TRP A 32 1.76 -5.01 -6.95
N ASN A 33 2.83 -5.69 -6.55
CA ASN A 33 2.80 -7.10 -6.24
C ASN A 33 2.56 -7.26 -4.74
N TRP A 34 1.44 -7.89 -4.41
CA TRP A 34 1.01 -8.17 -3.05
C TRP A 34 1.24 -9.64 -2.76
N SER A 35 1.83 -9.89 -1.60
CA SER A 35 2.10 -11.22 -1.10
C SER A 35 1.27 -11.49 0.15
N THR A 36 1.34 -12.73 0.63
CA THR A 36 0.75 -13.12 1.91
C THR A 36 1.45 -12.45 3.10
N ALA A 37 2.65 -11.91 2.89
CA ALA A 37 3.30 -11.03 3.85
C ALA A 37 2.60 -9.66 3.89
N PRO A 38 2.25 -9.14 5.08
CA PRO A 38 1.69 -7.80 5.21
C PRO A 38 2.73 -6.76 4.80
N ILE A 39 2.32 -5.83 3.94
CA ILE A 39 3.16 -4.73 3.48
C ILE A 39 2.57 -3.43 4.00
N GLU A 40 3.36 -2.68 4.74
CA GLU A 40 2.98 -1.42 5.36
C GLU A 40 3.61 -0.27 4.57
N LEU A 41 2.76 0.57 3.97
CA LEU A 41 3.18 1.67 3.13
C LEU A 41 2.38 2.93 3.47
N PRO A 42 2.97 4.14 3.39
CA PRO A 42 2.22 5.37 3.60
C PRO A 42 1.06 5.47 2.61
N ALA A 43 -0.14 5.87 3.07
CA ALA A 43 -1.30 6.04 2.21
C ALA A 43 -1.05 7.05 1.07
N ALA A 44 -0.14 8.00 1.32
CA ALA A 44 0.31 8.98 0.33
C ALA A 44 1.04 8.37 -0.89
N ASN A 45 1.53 7.12 -0.80
CA ASN A 45 2.14 6.43 -1.95
C ASN A 45 1.09 5.93 -2.96
N PHE A 46 -0.18 5.92 -2.58
CA PHE A 46 -1.27 5.43 -3.42
C PHE A 46 -2.16 6.59 -3.84
N SER A 47 -2.57 6.57 -5.09
CA SER A 47 -3.62 7.45 -5.59
C SER A 47 -4.97 7.01 -5.02
N LYS A 48 -5.95 7.92 -4.93
CA LYS A 48 -7.31 7.60 -4.45
C LYS A 48 -7.95 6.44 -5.22
N GLU A 49 -7.70 6.36 -6.52
CA GLU A 49 -8.16 5.27 -7.39
C GLU A 49 -7.49 3.94 -7.05
N GLU A 50 -6.20 3.96 -6.71
CA GLU A 50 -5.46 2.77 -6.29
C GLU A 50 -5.99 2.27 -4.96
N ILE A 51 -6.19 3.15 -3.97
CA ILE A 51 -6.78 2.78 -2.67
C ILE A 51 -8.18 2.21 -2.86
N ALA A 52 -9.01 2.83 -3.70
CA ALA A 52 -10.34 2.32 -4.01
C ALA A 52 -10.27 0.93 -4.68
N ALA A 53 -9.33 0.72 -5.61
CA ALA A 53 -9.12 -0.57 -6.26
C ALA A 53 -8.60 -1.66 -5.32
N LEU A 54 -7.79 -1.30 -4.31
CA LEU A 54 -7.31 -2.21 -3.27
C LEU A 54 -8.44 -2.57 -2.30
N ARG A 55 -9.24 -1.59 -1.87
CA ARG A 55 -10.39 -1.80 -0.96
C ARG A 55 -11.56 -2.53 -1.63
N ALA A 56 -11.75 -2.33 -2.93
CA ALA A 56 -12.76 -3.03 -3.72
C ALA A 56 -12.39 -4.49 -4.00
N GLU A 57 -11.12 -4.87 -3.77
CA GLU A 57 -10.63 -6.20 -4.06
C GLU A 57 -10.77 -7.12 -2.83
N PRO A 58 -11.66 -8.14 -2.85
CA PRO A 58 -11.91 -9.00 -1.68
C PRO A 58 -10.75 -9.94 -1.32
N MET A 59 -9.80 -10.09 -2.26
CA MET A 59 -8.57 -10.89 -2.09
C MET A 59 -7.44 -10.11 -1.40
N LEU A 60 -7.59 -8.80 -1.25
CA LEU A 60 -6.68 -7.94 -0.53
C LEU A 60 -7.33 -7.50 0.78
N VAL A 61 -6.55 -7.55 1.85
CA VAL A 61 -6.92 -7.02 3.15
C VAL A 61 -6.19 -5.69 3.28
N VAL A 62 -6.95 -4.60 3.31
CA VAL A 62 -6.42 -3.24 3.44
C VAL A 62 -6.82 -2.73 4.82
N GLU A 63 -5.84 -2.43 5.65
CA GLU A 63 -6.01 -1.87 6.98
C GLU A 63 -5.37 -0.49 7.02
N ASP A 64 -6.10 0.50 7.52
CA ASP A 64 -5.54 1.82 7.81
C ASP A 64 -4.74 1.72 9.12
N ILE A 65 -3.45 2.01 9.06
CA ILE A 65 -2.54 1.98 10.20
C ILE A 65 -1.90 3.35 10.39
N GLU A 66 -1.47 3.68 11.60
CA GLU A 66 -0.64 4.86 11.83
C GLU A 66 0.82 4.43 11.84
N ILE A 67 1.57 4.79 10.81
CA ILE A 67 3.03 4.53 10.79
C ILE A 67 3.76 5.72 11.39
N ALA A 68 4.51 5.47 12.46
CA ALA A 68 5.45 6.42 13.01
C ALA A 68 6.60 6.55 12.01
N ALA A 69 6.70 7.69 11.34
CA ALA A 69 7.91 8.04 10.61
C ALA A 69 9.02 8.18 11.65
N GLU A 70 9.84 7.14 11.82
CA GLU A 70 11.08 7.27 12.58
C GLU A 70 11.91 8.38 11.91
N VAL A 71 12.23 9.38 12.73
CA VAL A 71 12.92 10.63 12.38
C VAL A 71 14.39 10.41 12.02
#